data_AF-A0A1H8B519-F1
#
_entry.id   AF-A0A1H8B519-F1
#
_cell.length_a   1.000
_cell.length_b   1.000
_cell.length_c   1.000
_cell.angle_alpha   90.00
_cell.angle_beta   90.00
_cell.angle_gamma   90.00
#
_symmetry.space_group_name_H-M   'P 1'
#
loop_
_entity.id
_entity.type
_entity.pdbx_description
1 polymer ?
#
loop_
_entity_poly.entity_id
_entity_poly.type
_entity_poly.pdbx_seq_one_letter_code
_entity_poly.pdbx_strand_id
1 'polypeptide(L)' 'MIIHDLLVLTIAGLALGTGMAAPEFEAVSHDGRKIVLSELRQQGPVMLVFLRGFG' A
#
# COMPACT_ATOMS: atom_id res chain seq x y z
N MET A 1 -5.03 -3.24 26.29
CA MET A 1 -5.44 -2.29 25.24
C MET A 1 -4.24 -1.49 24.71
N ILE A 2 -3.56 -0.69 25.53
CA ILE A 2 -2.42 0.17 25.11
C ILE A 2 -1.28 -0.60 24.39
N ILE A 3 -0.98 -1.83 24.80
CA ILE A 3 0.10 -2.63 24.20
C ILE A 3 -0.26 -3.09 22.78
N HIS A 4 -1.54 -3.37 22.52
CA HIS A 4 -1.99 -3.82 21.19
C HIS A 4 -1.96 -2.67 20.18
N ASP A 5 -2.41 -1.48 20.60
CA ASP A 5 -2.40 -0.27 19.76
C ASP A 5 -0.97 0.15 19.37
N LEU A 6 -0.03 0.07 20.32
CA LEU A 6 1.38 0.35 20.07
C LEU A 6 1.96 -0.63 19.03
N LEU A 7 1.67 -1.93 19.17
CA LEU A 7 2.19 -2.98 18.30
C LEU A 7 1.67 -2.86 16.85
N VAL A 8 0.40 -2.48 16.68
CA VAL A 8 -0.19 -2.20 15.34
C VAL A 8 0.50 -1.01 14.69
N LEU A 9 0.78 0.06 15.45
CA LEU A 9 1.45 1.25 14.94
C LEU A 9 2.90 0.94 14.48
N THR A 10 3.63 0.11 15.23
CA THR A 10 4.99 -0.31 14.85
C THR A 10 4.99 -1.16 13.58
N ILE A 11 4.05 -2.10 13.43
CA ILE A 11 3.93 -2.92 12.23
C ILE A 11 3.57 -2.06 11.01
N ALA A 12 2.62 -1.13 11.15
CA ALA A 12 2.24 -0.20 10.09
C ALA A 12 3.40 0.73 9.69
N GLY A 13 4.15 1.24 10.67
CA GLY A 13 5.33 2.08 10.43
C GLY A 13 6.49 1.32 9.78
N LEU A 14 6.69 0.05 10.14
CA LEU A 14 7.71 -0.82 9.53
C LEU A 14 7.31 -1.28 8.12
N ALA A 15 6.03 -1.51 7.86
CA ALA A 15 5.54 -1.96 6.55
C ALA A 15 5.70 -0.90 5.44
N LEU A 16 5.85 0.38 5.80
CA LEU A 16 6.09 1.50 4.89
C LEU A 16 7.48 2.12 5.07
N GLY A 17 8.43 1.35 5.61
CA GLY A 17 9.81 1.79 5.76
C GLY A 17 10.45 2.13 4.41
N THR A 18 11.12 3.27 4.31
CA THR A 18 11.87 3.67 3.11
C THR A 18 13.04 2.72 2.85
N GLY A 19 13.31 2.42 1.57
CA GLY A 19 14.42 1.56 1.16
C GLY A 19 14.11 0.06 1.18
N MET A 20 12.96 -0.34 1.74
CA MET A 20 12.43 -1.69 1.59
C MET A 20 11.52 -1.80 0.35
N ALA A 21 11.32 -3.02 -0.15
CA ALA A 21 10.34 -3.26 -1.20
C ALA A 21 8.94 -2.94 -0.67
N ALA A 22 8.16 -2.19 -1.44
CA ALA A 22 6.76 -1.93 -1.11
C ALA A 22 5.98 -3.26 -1.05
N PRO A 23 5.03 -3.43 -0.09
CA PRO A 23 4.17 -4.61 -0.02
C PRO A 23 3.37 -4.82 -1.31
N GLU A 24 3.22 -6.08 -1.72
CA GLU A 24 2.40 -6.42 -2.88
C GLU A 24 0.93 -6.09 -2.62
N PHE A 25 0.25 -5.58 -3.65
CA PHE A 25 -1.19 -5.33 -3.59
C PHE A 25 -1.86 -5.69 -4.92
N GLU A 26 -3.17 -5.92 -4.81
CA GLU A 26 -4.07 -6.01 -5.95
C GLU A 26 -5.19 -4.99 -5.78
N ALA A 27 -5.58 -4.35 -6.88
CA ALA A 27 -6.67 -3.39 -6.91
C ALA A 27 -7.49 -3.57 -8.19
N VAL A 28 -8.68 -2.99 -8.20
CA VAL A 28 -9.51 -2.87 -9.40
C VAL A 28 -9.54 -1.40 -9.80
N SER A 29 -9.16 -1.13 -11.04
CA SER A 29 -9.23 0.21 -11.61
C SER A 29 -10.68 0.63 -11.86
N HIS A 30 -10.88 1.92 -12.12
CA HIS A 30 -12.20 2.45 -12.45
C HIS A 30 -12.84 1.77 -13.69
N ASP A 31 -12.04 1.33 -14.66
CA ASP A 31 -12.50 0.59 -15.85
C ASP A 31 -12.63 -0.94 -15.62
N GLY A 32 -12.52 -1.40 -14.37
CA GLY A 32 -12.74 -2.80 -13.99
C GLY A 32 -11.55 -3.73 -14.24
N ARG A 33 -10.38 -3.18 -14.61
CA ARG A 33 -9.16 -3.99 -14.80
C ARG A 33 -8.51 -4.29 -13.47
N LYS A 34 -7.98 -5.51 -13.34
CA LYS A 34 -7.11 -5.86 -12.23
C LYS A 34 -5.78 -5.13 -12.39
N ILE A 35 -5.32 -4.49 -11.32
CA ILE A 35 -4.01 -3.86 -11.21
C ILE A 35 -3.22 -4.64 -10.16
N VAL A 36 -1.98 -4.99 -10.48
CA VAL A 36 -1.05 -5.67 -9.57
C VAL A 36 0.25 -4.85 -9.50
N LEU A 37 0.80 -4.65 -8.30
CA LEU A 37 1.99 -3.82 -8.11
C LEU A 37 3.19 -4.34 -8.91
N SER A 38 3.42 -5.65 -8.91
CA SER A 38 4.52 -6.28 -9.64
C SER A 38 4.50 -6.00 -11.15
N GLU A 39 3.32 -5.85 -11.76
CA GLU A 39 3.18 -5.48 -13.17
C GLU A 39 3.52 -3.99 -13.40
N LEU A 40 3.02 -3.10 -12.53
CA LEU A 40 3.31 -1.66 -12.61
C LEU A 40 4.81 -1.37 -12.46
N ARG A 41 5.49 -2.09 -11.55
CA ARG A 41 6.93 -1.94 -11.30
C ARG A 41 7.81 -2.27 -12.51
N GLN A 42 7.32 -3.10 -13.44
CA GLN A 42 8.05 -3.41 -14.68
C GLN A 42 8.07 -2.23 -15.65
N GLN A 43 7.16 -1.26 -15.49
CA GLN A 43 7.01 -0.10 -16.37
C GLN A 43 7.74 1.15 -15.83
N GLY A 44 8.22 1.11 -14.59
CA GLY A 44 9.00 2.20 -13.98
C GLY A 44 8.62 2.48 -12.53
N PRO A 45 9.04 3.65 -11.99
CA PRO A 45 8.66 4.09 -10.65
C PRO A 45 7.14 4.22 -10.49
N VAL A 46 6.63 3.76 -9.35
CA VAL A 46 5.20 3.78 -9.03
C VAL A 46 4.96 4.69 -7.84
N MET A 47 3.96 5.57 -7.94
CA MET A 47 3.51 6.44 -6.84
C MET A 47 2.11 6.00 -6.41
N LEU A 48 1.94 5.70 -5.13
CA LEU A 48 0.64 5.36 -4.54
C LEU A 48 0.06 6.58 -3.82
N VAL A 49 -1.18 6.93 -4.15
CA VAL A 49 -1.90 8.05 -3.53
C VAL A 49 -3.14 7.51 -2.85
N PHE A 50 -3.20 7.62 -1.53
CA PHE A 50 -4.36 7.21 -0.74
C PHE A 50 -5.27 8.41 -0.51
N LEU A 51 -6.46 8.38 -1.12
CA LEU A 51 -7.49 9.39 -0.96
C LEU A 51 -8.60 8.83 -0.06
N ARG A 52 -9.07 9.63 0.89
CA ARG A 52 -10.27 9.30 1.66
C ARG A 52 -11.49 9.77 0.87
N GLY A 53 -12.33 8.84 0.44
CA GLY A 53 -13.63 9.17 -0.15
C GLY A 53 -14.52 9.88 0.88
N PHE A 54 -15.28 10.88 0.41
CA PHE A 54 -16.44 11.37 1.15
C PHE A 54 -17.56 10.36 0.91
N GLY A 55 -18.05 9.75 1.99
CA GLY A 55 -19.19 8.83 1.95
C GLY A 55 -20.49 9.53 1.56
#